data_AF-A0A3Q3X7M0-F1
#
_entry.id   AF-A0A3Q3X7M0-F1
#
_cell.length_a   1.000
_cell.length_b   1.000
_cell.length_c   1.000
_cell.angle_alpha   90.00
_cell.angle_beta   90.00
_cell.angle_gamma   90.00
#
_symmetry.space_group_name_H-M   'P 1'
#
loop_
_entity.id
_entity.type
_entity.pdbx_description
1 polymer ?
#
loop_
_entity_poly.entity_id
_entity_poly.type
_entity_poly.pdbx_seq_one_letter_code
_entity_poly.pdbx_strand_id
1 'polypeptide(L)'
;TTTKYVELIIVADNREVSRGHTPSTSVSPRPPPPPVNLQFYRALNIRVALVGLEVWSDMDKCPITQDPFNTLHEFLDWRKVKLLPQKPHDNAQLISGVYFQGTTIGMAPIMSMCTAEQSGGIVMDHSDNPLGAAVTLAHELGHNFGMNHDTPERGCGSFLTEPQFSIKGFGVKKYKYYQIFR
;
A
#
# COMPACT_ATOMS: atom_id res chain seq x y z
N THR A 1 8.98 13.82 -22.07
CA THR A 1 8.52 12.50 -21.55
C THR A 1 7.01 12.53 -21.41
N THR A 2 6.35 11.40 -21.68
CA THR A 2 4.88 11.30 -21.58
C THR A 2 4.49 10.92 -20.16
N THR A 3 3.54 11.65 -19.56
CA THR A 3 2.99 11.30 -18.24
C THR A 3 2.25 9.96 -18.30
N LYS A 4 2.54 9.08 -17.33
CA LYS A 4 1.84 7.81 -17.14
C LYS A 4 0.80 7.95 -16.02
N TYR A 5 -0.27 7.19 -16.13
CA TYR A 5 -1.35 7.17 -15.14
C TYR A 5 -1.51 5.75 -14.61
N VAL A 6 -1.89 5.63 -13.34
CA VAL A 6 -2.22 4.35 -12.70
C VAL A 6 -3.56 4.48 -12.01
N GLU A 7 -4.51 3.67 -12.43
CA GLU A 7 -5.82 3.51 -11.81
C GLU A 7 -5.73 2.57 -10.62
N LEU A 8 -5.78 3.15 -9.42
CA LEU A 8 -5.65 2.43 -8.16
C LEU A 8 -7.03 2.18 -7.53
N ILE A 9 -7.25 0.95 -7.08
CA ILE A 9 -8.32 0.62 -6.14
C ILE A 9 -7.70 0.34 -4.76
N ILE A 10 -8.25 0.96 -3.72
CA ILE A 10 -7.93 0.59 -2.34
C ILE A 10 -9.03 -0.33 -1.82
N VAL A 11 -8.64 -1.39 -1.11
CA VAL A 11 -9.55 -2.33 -0.46
C VAL A 11 -9.30 -2.27 1.04
N ALA A 12 -10.35 -2.13 1.84
CA ALA A 12 -10.26 -2.20 3.30
C ALA A 12 -10.94 -3.49 3.79
N ASP A 13 -10.19 -4.33 4.50
CA ASP A 13 -10.70 -5.58 5.04
C ASP A 13 -11.68 -5.36 6.20
N ASN A 14 -12.40 -6.41 6.59
CA ASN A 14 -13.43 -6.34 7.62
C ASN A 14 -12.88 -5.89 8.97
N ARG A 15 -11.66 -6.35 9.30
CA ARG A 15 -11.00 -5.98 10.55
C ARG A 15 -10.65 -4.50 10.58
N GLU A 16 -10.12 -3.95 9.50
CA GLU A 16 -9.82 -2.52 9.35
C GLU A 16 -11.09 -1.68 9.50
N VAL A 17 -12.17 -2.07 8.85
CA VAL A 17 -13.46 -1.39 8.94
C VAL A 17 -14.03 -1.43 10.37
N SER A 18 -13.79 -2.53 11.07
CA SER A 18 -14.24 -2.73 12.45
C SER A 18 -13.36 -2.02 13.48
N ARG A 19 -12.15 -1.57 13.12
CA ARG A 19 -11.27 -0.82 14.03
C ARG A 19 -11.92 0.53 14.37
N GLY A 20 -12.33 0.68 15.63
CA GLY A 20 -13.02 1.86 16.15
C GLY A 20 -14.48 1.63 16.52
N HIS A 21 -15.07 0.49 16.14
CA HIS A 21 -16.41 0.09 16.61
C HIS A 21 -16.30 -0.50 18.01
N THR A 22 -16.46 0.34 19.04
CA THR A 22 -16.84 -0.15 20.37
C THR A 22 -18.37 -0.31 20.39
N PRO A 23 -18.94 -1.35 21.04
CA PRO A 23 -20.38 -1.62 21.02
C PRO A 23 -21.25 -0.48 21.59
N SER A 24 -20.64 0.49 22.27
CA SER A 24 -21.30 1.55 23.03
C SER A 24 -21.28 2.92 22.36
N THR A 25 -20.61 3.09 21.21
CA THR A 25 -20.64 4.37 20.49
C THR A 25 -20.81 4.13 19.00
N SER A 26 -21.83 4.77 18.42
CA SER A 26 -22.11 4.86 16.99
C SER A 26 -21.01 5.66 16.27
N VAL A 27 -19.77 5.18 16.33
CA VAL A 27 -18.63 5.78 15.64
C VAL A 27 -18.64 5.23 14.22
N SER A 28 -18.86 6.13 13.26
CA SER A 28 -18.70 5.87 11.83
C SER A 28 -17.40 5.08 11.57
N PRO A 29 -17.39 4.12 10.62
CA PRO A 29 -16.15 3.47 10.19
C PRO A 29 -15.07 4.53 9.95
N ARG A 30 -13.85 4.29 10.44
CA ARG A 30 -12.72 5.17 10.17
C ARG A 30 -12.59 5.24 8.64
N PRO A 31 -12.72 6.42 8.01
CA PRO A 31 -12.52 6.52 6.58
C PRO A 31 -11.07 6.08 6.30
N PRO A 32 -10.83 5.28 5.24
CA PRO A 32 -9.49 4.87 4.88
C PRO A 32 -8.61 6.12 4.72
N PRO A 33 -7.30 6.01 5.01
CA PRO A 33 -6.39 7.14 4.96
C PRO A 33 -6.57 7.89 3.61
N PRO A 34 -6.79 9.22 3.63
CA PRO A 34 -6.93 9.96 2.39
C PRO A 34 -5.69 9.76 1.52
N PRO A 35 -5.81 9.83 0.19
CA PRO A 35 -4.70 9.63 -0.76
C PRO A 35 -3.70 10.82 -0.74
N VAL A 36 -3.22 11.20 0.44
CA VAL A 36 -2.26 12.29 0.67
C VAL A 36 -0.88 11.95 0.10
N ASN A 37 -0.63 10.66 -0.16
CA ASN A 37 0.68 10.13 -0.51
C ASN A 37 0.84 9.72 -1.99
N LEU A 38 -0.17 9.89 -2.84
CA LEU A 38 -0.08 9.55 -4.27
C LEU A 38 0.85 10.51 -5.07
N GLN A 39 1.36 11.57 -4.43
CA GLN A 39 2.27 12.53 -5.04
C GLN A 39 3.72 12.04 -5.15
N PHE A 40 4.10 10.96 -4.44
CA PHE A 40 5.48 10.47 -4.45
C PHE A 40 5.99 10.24 -5.89
N TYR A 41 5.17 9.67 -6.77
CA TYR A 41 5.62 9.33 -8.12
C TYR A 41 5.59 10.49 -9.14
N ARG A 42 5.24 11.71 -8.73
CA ARG A 42 5.24 12.88 -9.63
C ARG A 42 6.60 13.15 -10.25
N ALA A 43 7.66 12.98 -9.47
CA ALA A 43 9.04 13.12 -9.95
C ALA A 43 9.39 12.10 -11.06
N LEU A 44 8.63 11.01 -11.15
CA LEU A 44 8.80 9.94 -12.13
C LEU A 44 7.88 10.10 -13.35
N ASN A 45 7.17 11.23 -13.46
CA ASN A 45 6.10 11.45 -14.45
C ASN A 45 4.95 10.41 -14.36
N ILE A 46 4.70 9.86 -13.17
CA ILE A 46 3.57 8.95 -12.92
C ILE A 46 2.54 9.67 -12.05
N ARG A 47 1.26 9.54 -12.42
CA ARG A 47 0.12 10.05 -11.67
C ARG A 47 -0.76 8.88 -11.25
N VAL A 48 -0.78 8.59 -9.95
CA VAL A 48 -1.70 7.61 -9.39
C VAL A 48 -3.06 8.28 -9.17
N ALA A 49 -4.12 7.67 -9.67
CA ALA A 49 -5.50 8.11 -9.51
C ALA A 49 -6.27 7.05 -8.71
N LEU A 50 -6.84 7.45 -7.57
CA LEU A 50 -7.75 6.59 -6.83
C LEU A 50 -9.09 6.53 -7.58
N VAL A 51 -9.38 5.41 -8.23
CA VAL A 51 -10.59 5.22 -9.05
C VAL A 51 -11.66 4.38 -8.35
N GLY A 52 -11.31 3.73 -7.24
CA GLY A 52 -12.25 2.92 -6.48
C GLY A 52 -11.82 2.70 -5.03
N LEU A 53 -12.82 2.54 -4.19
CA LEU A 53 -12.68 2.09 -2.81
C LEU A 53 -13.64 0.91 -2.61
N GLU A 54 -13.10 -0.22 -2.18
CA GLU A 54 -13.86 -1.42 -1.82
C GLU A 54 -13.77 -1.62 -0.30
N VAL A 55 -14.91 -1.86 0.35
CA VAL A 55 -15.00 -1.95 1.81
C VAL A 55 -15.71 -3.25 2.18
N TRP A 56 -15.02 -4.13 2.91
CA TRP A 56 -15.57 -5.44 3.31
C TRP A 56 -16.27 -5.35 4.67
N SER A 57 -17.36 -4.58 4.75
CA SER A 57 -18.06 -4.30 6.02
C SER A 57 -18.78 -5.50 6.62
N ASP A 58 -19.17 -6.49 5.80
CA ASP A 58 -19.88 -7.69 6.24
C ASP A 58 -18.91 -8.81 6.63
N MET A 59 -18.03 -9.19 5.71
CA MET A 59 -17.01 -10.21 5.90
C MET A 59 -15.90 -10.07 4.86
N ASP A 60 -14.72 -10.58 5.17
CA ASP A 60 -13.62 -10.63 4.22
C ASP A 60 -14.00 -11.47 2.98
N LYS A 61 -13.62 -10.99 1.80
CA LYS A 61 -13.94 -11.65 0.51
C LYS A 61 -12.88 -12.65 0.06
N CYS A 62 -11.77 -12.71 0.77
CA CYS A 62 -10.74 -13.75 0.70
C CYS A 62 -10.14 -13.97 2.10
N PRO A 63 -9.43 -15.09 2.35
CA PRO A 63 -8.75 -15.31 3.62
C PRO A 63 -7.69 -14.23 3.91
N ILE A 64 -7.83 -13.53 5.03
CA ILE A 64 -6.82 -12.62 5.57
C ILE A 64 -6.21 -13.26 6.81
N THR A 65 -4.92 -13.58 6.74
CA THR A 65 -4.22 -14.31 7.82
C THR A 65 -3.04 -13.49 8.35
N GLN A 66 -2.41 -13.96 9.41
CA GLN A 66 -1.18 -13.32 9.87
C GLN A 66 0.03 -13.66 9.00
N ASP A 67 -0.07 -14.64 8.09
CA ASP A 67 0.97 -14.90 7.09
C ASP A 67 0.77 -13.92 5.92
N PRO A 68 1.69 -12.96 5.71
CA PRO A 68 1.56 -11.99 4.64
C PRO A 68 1.67 -12.63 3.25
N PHE A 69 2.38 -13.76 3.11
CA PHE A 69 2.52 -14.42 1.81
C PHE A 69 1.19 -15.04 1.36
N ASN A 70 0.54 -15.79 2.27
CA ASN A 70 -0.78 -16.37 1.99
C ASN A 70 -1.82 -15.28 1.75
N THR A 71 -1.83 -14.23 2.58
CA THR A 71 -2.77 -13.11 2.43
C THR A 71 -2.60 -12.40 1.08
N LEU A 72 -1.36 -12.14 0.65
CA LEU A 72 -1.09 -11.54 -0.65
C LEU A 72 -1.56 -12.45 -1.80
N HIS A 73 -1.28 -13.74 -1.71
CA HIS A 73 -1.72 -14.71 -2.71
C HIS A 73 -3.24 -14.73 -2.87
N GLU A 74 -3.97 -14.90 -1.76
CA GLU A 74 -5.43 -14.94 -1.74
C GLU A 74 -6.05 -13.62 -2.22
N PHE A 75 -5.47 -12.49 -1.83
CA PHE A 75 -5.94 -11.17 -2.28
C PHE A 75 -5.76 -10.96 -3.78
N LEU A 76 -4.61 -11.34 -4.34
CA LEU A 76 -4.34 -11.21 -5.77
C LEU A 76 -5.22 -12.16 -6.61
N ASP A 77 -5.46 -13.38 -6.14
CA ASP A 77 -6.37 -14.31 -6.79
C ASP A 77 -7.81 -13.78 -6.75
N TRP A 78 -8.27 -13.28 -5.60
CA TRP A 78 -9.57 -12.60 -5.50
C TRP A 78 -9.66 -11.39 -6.44
N ARG A 79 -8.62 -10.54 -6.49
CA ARG A 79 -8.56 -9.39 -7.39
C ARG A 79 -8.77 -9.85 -8.84
N LYS A 80 -8.03 -10.86 -9.28
CA LYS A 80 -8.08 -11.40 -10.64
C LYS A 80 -9.46 -11.95 -10.99
N VAL A 81 -10.05 -12.76 -10.11
CA VAL A 81 -11.26 -13.53 -10.44
C VAL A 81 -12.57 -12.81 -10.09
N LYS A 82 -12.54 -11.85 -9.16
CA LYS A 82 -13.74 -11.12 -8.71
C LYS A 82 -13.69 -9.64 -9.04
N LEU A 83 -12.62 -8.93 -8.66
CA LEU A 83 -12.59 -7.47 -8.78
C LEU A 83 -12.38 -7.00 -10.21
N LEU A 84 -11.36 -7.53 -10.90
CA LEU A 84 -10.95 -7.09 -12.23
C LEU A 84 -12.07 -7.25 -13.29
N PRO A 85 -12.88 -8.33 -13.30
CA PRO A 85 -14.01 -8.45 -14.23
C PRO A 85 -15.14 -7.44 -13.99
N GLN A 86 -15.25 -6.89 -12.77
CA GLN A 86 -16.33 -5.97 -12.39
C GLN A 86 -15.92 -4.51 -12.52
N LYS A 87 -14.68 -4.19 -12.16
CA LYS A 87 -14.12 -2.84 -12.13
C LYS A 87 -12.74 -2.88 -12.77
N PRO A 88 -12.57 -2.44 -14.03
CA PRO A 88 -11.25 -2.28 -14.64
C PRO A 88 -10.38 -1.33 -13.80
N HIS A 89 -9.13 -1.72 -13.56
CA HIS A 89 -8.14 -0.95 -12.81
C HIS A 89 -6.74 -1.49 -13.07
N ASP A 90 -5.72 -0.66 -12.89
CA ASP A 90 -4.32 -1.04 -13.10
C ASP A 90 -3.75 -1.80 -11.91
N ASN A 91 -4.07 -1.37 -10.68
CA ASN A 91 -3.49 -1.91 -9.45
C ASN A 91 -4.49 -1.89 -8.29
N ALA A 92 -4.42 -2.86 -7.39
CA ALA A 92 -5.21 -2.85 -6.16
C ALA A 92 -4.35 -3.06 -4.91
N GLN A 93 -4.60 -2.28 -3.86
CA GLN A 93 -3.88 -2.38 -2.58
C GLN A 93 -4.86 -2.68 -1.45
N LEU A 94 -4.63 -3.76 -0.71
CA LEU A 94 -5.37 -4.11 0.48
C LEU A 94 -4.77 -3.40 1.70
N ILE A 95 -5.60 -2.70 2.46
CA ILE A 95 -5.28 -2.20 3.80
C ILE A 95 -6.00 -3.11 4.80
N SER A 96 -5.23 -3.72 5.69
CA SER A 96 -5.71 -4.72 6.63
C SER A 96 -5.51 -4.29 8.07
N GLY A 97 -6.52 -4.56 8.90
CA GLY A 97 -6.43 -4.43 10.34
C GLY A 97 -5.75 -5.61 11.04
N VAL A 98 -5.34 -6.65 10.28
CA VAL A 98 -4.64 -7.82 10.79
C VAL A 98 -3.17 -7.52 10.99
N TYR A 99 -2.63 -7.96 12.12
CA TYR A 99 -1.19 -7.89 12.38
C TYR A 99 -0.49 -9.08 11.73
N PHE A 100 0.36 -8.81 10.74
CA PHE A 100 1.18 -9.84 10.10
C PHE A 100 2.32 -10.30 11.02
N GLN A 101 2.73 -11.56 10.85
CA GLN A 101 3.81 -12.16 11.63
C GLN A 101 5.18 -11.58 11.27
N GLY A 102 6.05 -11.50 12.28
CA GLY A 102 7.41 -11.00 12.13
C GLY A 102 7.47 -9.47 12.05
N THR A 103 8.29 -8.95 11.14
CA THR A 103 8.50 -7.49 10.96
C THR A 103 7.87 -6.96 9.68
N THR A 104 7.12 -7.79 8.96
CA THR A 104 6.50 -7.42 7.69
C THR A 104 5.28 -6.56 7.95
N ILE A 105 5.26 -5.36 7.38
CA ILE A 105 4.13 -4.41 7.48
C ILE A 105 3.41 -4.22 6.14
N GLY A 106 3.95 -4.77 5.05
CA GLY A 106 3.39 -4.76 3.72
C GLY A 106 4.11 -5.76 2.83
N MET A 107 3.50 -6.13 1.71
CA MET A 107 4.11 -7.02 0.72
C MET A 107 3.48 -6.81 -0.66
N ALA A 108 4.30 -6.76 -1.70
CA ALA A 108 3.88 -6.67 -3.09
C ALA A 108 4.85 -7.37 -4.04
N PRO A 109 4.37 -7.96 -5.16
CA PRO A 109 5.25 -8.48 -6.21
C PRO A 109 6.00 -7.35 -6.92
N ILE A 110 7.26 -7.60 -7.25
CA ILE A 110 8.10 -6.63 -7.97
C ILE A 110 7.78 -6.68 -9.47
N MET A 111 7.74 -5.52 -10.13
CA MET A 111 7.57 -5.40 -11.60
C MET A 111 6.25 -6.01 -12.11
N SER A 112 5.20 -5.95 -11.30
CA SER A 112 3.90 -6.53 -11.62
C SER A 112 2.84 -5.50 -12.02
N MET A 113 3.18 -4.22 -12.16
CA MET A 113 2.25 -3.16 -12.55
C MET A 113 1.48 -3.53 -13.84
N CYS A 114 0.16 -3.34 -13.84
CA CYS A 114 -0.77 -3.68 -14.92
C CYS A 114 -0.90 -5.17 -15.28
N THR A 115 -0.24 -6.10 -14.56
CA THR A 115 -0.48 -7.53 -14.76
C THR A 115 -1.85 -7.96 -14.19
N ALA A 116 -2.51 -8.90 -14.85
CA ALA A 116 -3.81 -9.40 -14.37
C ALA A 116 -3.66 -10.19 -13.06
N GLU A 117 -2.57 -10.95 -12.94
CA GLU A 117 -2.30 -11.86 -11.82
C GLU A 117 -1.73 -11.14 -10.60
N GLN A 118 -0.80 -10.20 -10.78
CA GLN A 118 0.11 -9.80 -9.69
C GLN A 118 0.11 -8.30 -9.40
N SER A 119 -0.72 -7.50 -10.08
CA SER A 119 -0.73 -6.05 -9.87
C SER A 119 -1.51 -5.64 -8.63
N GLY A 120 -0.84 -5.75 -7.50
CA GLY A 120 -1.34 -5.30 -6.22
C GLY A 120 -0.36 -5.55 -5.07
N GLY A 121 -0.86 -5.31 -3.86
CA GLY A 121 -0.11 -5.51 -2.63
C GLY A 121 -1.02 -5.51 -1.41
N ILE A 122 -0.44 -5.86 -0.27
CA ILE A 122 -1.10 -5.83 1.03
C ILE A 122 -0.33 -4.91 1.97
N VAL A 123 -1.06 -4.22 2.84
CA VAL A 123 -0.54 -3.25 3.80
C VAL A 123 -1.24 -3.48 5.13
N MET A 124 -0.46 -3.62 6.19
CA MET A 124 -0.96 -3.62 7.56
C MET A 124 -1.17 -2.18 8.02
N ASP A 125 -2.35 -1.85 8.58
CA ASP A 125 -2.50 -0.59 9.30
C ASP A 125 -1.84 -0.71 10.68
N HIS A 126 -0.58 -0.30 10.74
CA HIS A 126 0.31 -0.50 11.88
C HIS A 126 0.42 0.70 12.81
N SER A 127 -0.30 1.80 12.53
CA SER A 127 -0.20 3.05 13.28
C SER A 127 -1.57 3.69 13.47
N ASP A 128 -1.79 4.35 14.60
CA ASP A 128 -2.98 5.21 14.77
C ASP A 128 -2.96 6.41 13.81
N ASN A 129 -1.77 6.79 13.33
CA ASN A 129 -1.62 7.83 12.33
C ASN A 129 -1.83 7.23 10.92
N PRO A 130 -2.84 7.70 10.16
CA PRO A 130 -3.13 7.21 8.80
C PRO A 130 -1.96 7.34 7.83
N LEU A 131 -0.98 8.22 8.12
CA LEU A 131 0.24 8.34 7.33
C LEU A 131 1.10 7.06 7.36
N GLY A 132 1.03 6.27 8.43
CA GLY A 132 1.79 5.03 8.58
C GLY A 132 1.45 4.02 7.47
N ALA A 133 0.18 3.65 7.35
CA ALA A 133 -0.30 2.77 6.29
C ALA A 133 -0.10 3.39 4.90
N ALA A 134 -0.34 4.70 4.75
CA ALA A 134 -0.22 5.36 3.45
C ALA A 134 1.24 5.40 2.92
N VAL A 135 2.24 5.46 3.80
CA VAL A 135 3.66 5.34 3.40
C VAL A 135 3.99 3.92 2.97
N THR A 136 3.53 2.92 3.73
CA THR A 136 3.72 1.52 3.37
C THR A 136 3.05 1.20 2.03
N LEU A 137 1.85 1.68 1.78
CA LEU A 137 1.18 1.55 0.47
C LEU A 137 2.03 2.10 -0.67
N ALA A 138 2.64 3.28 -0.50
CA ALA A 138 3.54 3.84 -1.50
C ALA A 138 4.84 3.03 -1.64
N HIS A 139 5.30 2.37 -0.59
CA HIS A 139 6.43 1.44 -0.70
C HIS A 139 6.06 0.23 -1.58
N GLU A 140 4.94 -0.42 -1.28
CA GLU A 140 4.47 -1.61 -1.99
C GLU A 140 4.11 -1.32 -3.45
N LEU A 141 3.48 -0.18 -3.72
CA LEU A 141 3.22 0.25 -5.10
C LEU A 141 4.53 0.55 -5.86
N GLY A 142 5.57 0.99 -5.15
CA GLY A 142 6.94 1.10 -5.68
C GLY A 142 7.49 -0.24 -6.15
N HIS A 143 7.31 -1.31 -5.38
CA HIS A 143 7.66 -2.67 -5.82
C HIS A 143 6.93 -3.05 -7.09
N ASN A 144 5.62 -2.81 -7.19
CA ASN A 144 4.88 -3.10 -8.44
C ASN A 144 5.46 -2.35 -9.65
N PHE A 145 5.99 -1.14 -9.48
CA PHE A 145 6.71 -0.39 -10.53
C PHE A 145 8.11 -0.93 -10.86
N GLY A 146 8.59 -1.95 -10.16
CA GLY A 146 9.91 -2.56 -10.37
C GLY A 146 11.00 -2.04 -9.44
N MET A 147 10.66 -1.23 -8.42
CA MET A 147 11.63 -0.75 -7.45
C MET A 147 12.05 -1.88 -6.51
N ASN A 148 13.33 -1.90 -6.16
CA ASN A 148 13.89 -2.79 -5.15
C ASN A 148 14.22 -2.00 -3.89
N HIS A 149 14.43 -2.70 -2.79
CA HIS A 149 15.00 -2.08 -1.60
C HIS A 149 16.36 -1.44 -1.91
N ASP A 150 16.63 -0.30 -1.27
CA ASP A 150 17.96 0.30 -1.27
C ASP A 150 18.98 -0.67 -0.62
N THR A 151 20.15 -0.82 -1.22
CA THR A 151 21.29 -1.52 -0.59
C THR A 151 22.28 -0.51 0.00
N PRO A 152 23.09 -0.89 1.01
CA PRO A 152 24.09 0.01 1.60
C PRO A 152 25.06 0.63 0.59
N GLU A 153 25.35 -0.08 -0.50
CA GLU A 153 26.24 0.35 -1.59
C GLU A 153 25.56 1.35 -2.53
N ARG A 154 24.23 1.30 -2.60
CA ARG A 154 23.37 2.19 -3.40
C ARG A 154 22.82 3.31 -2.53
N GLY A 155 23.74 4.06 -1.93
CA GLY A 155 23.39 5.23 -1.12
C GLY A 155 22.50 6.22 -1.88
N CYS A 156 21.68 6.96 -1.13
CA CYS A 156 20.72 7.93 -1.66
C CYS A 156 21.39 9.23 -2.20
N GLY A 157 22.48 9.10 -2.97
CA GLY A 157 23.30 10.24 -3.41
C GLY A 157 24.04 10.06 -4.75
N SER A 158 24.01 8.90 -5.39
CA SER A 158 24.60 8.72 -6.71
C SER A 158 23.53 8.83 -7.80
N PHE A 159 23.26 10.06 -8.24
CA PHE A 159 22.57 10.31 -9.49
C PHE A 159 23.38 9.71 -10.63
N LEU A 160 22.91 8.61 -11.24
CA LEU A 160 22.97 8.35 -12.68
C LEU A 160 22.02 7.16 -12.97
N THR A 161 21.02 7.44 -13.81
CA THR A 161 20.26 6.53 -14.71
C THR A 161 19.01 5.74 -14.30
N GLU A 162 18.43 5.75 -13.09
CA GLU A 162 17.07 5.19 -12.90
C GLU A 162 16.31 5.86 -11.76
N PRO A 163 14.96 5.95 -11.79
CA PRO A 163 14.19 6.52 -10.70
C PRO A 163 14.15 5.56 -9.50
N GLN A 164 15.16 5.65 -8.65
CA GLN A 164 15.18 4.99 -7.34
C GLN A 164 14.43 5.86 -6.34
N PHE A 165 13.25 5.41 -5.93
CA PHE A 165 12.52 6.05 -4.84
C PHE A 165 13.06 5.55 -3.51
N SER A 166 13.98 6.33 -2.94
CA SER A 166 14.30 6.23 -1.54
C SER A 166 13.39 7.15 -0.75
N ILE A 167 12.74 6.63 0.29
CA ILE A 167 12.32 7.47 1.43
C ILE A 167 13.54 7.83 2.30
N LYS A 168 14.74 7.95 1.71
CA LYS A 168 15.91 8.65 2.27
C LYS A 168 16.28 9.91 1.48
N GLY A 169 15.35 10.44 0.69
CA GLY A 169 15.42 11.80 0.14
C GLY A 169 14.90 12.90 1.10
N PHE A 170 14.18 12.53 2.15
CA PHE A 170 13.99 13.40 3.31
C PHE A 170 15.12 13.10 4.29
N GLY A 171 15.99 14.08 4.56
CA GLY A 171 17.18 13.95 5.41
C GLY A 171 16.89 13.62 6.88
N VAL A 172 16.35 12.43 7.15
CA VAL A 172 16.25 11.87 8.49
C VAL A 172 17.57 11.19 8.79
N LYS A 173 18.55 12.02 9.19
CA LYS A 173 19.77 11.58 9.85
C LYS A 173 19.39 10.53 10.89
N LYS A 174 19.93 9.33 10.69
CA LYS A 174 20.27 8.25 11.64
C LYS A 174 20.29 8.67 13.12
N TYR A 175 19.11 8.96 13.62
CA TYR A 175 18.59 9.13 14.97
C TYR A 175 17.06 9.18 14.69
N LYS A 176 16.23 9.71 15.58
CA LYS A 176 15.04 10.46 15.12
C LYS A 176 13.83 9.69 14.59
N TYR A 177 13.79 8.36 14.69
CA TYR A 177 12.54 7.65 14.91
C TYR A 177 11.97 7.89 16.33
N TYR A 178 12.74 8.60 17.19
CA TYR A 178 12.43 8.87 18.61
C TYR A 178 11.91 10.27 18.93
N GLN A 179 11.79 11.14 17.93
CA GLN A 179 11.20 12.46 18.10
C GLN A 179 10.41 12.75 16.84
N ILE A 180 9.07 12.64 16.87
CA ILE A 180 8.34 13.35 15.82
C ILE A 180 8.39 14.87 16.12
N PHE A 181 8.48 15.26 17.39
CA PHE A 181 8.94 16.57 17.90
C PHE A 181 9.43 16.39 19.35
N ARG A 182 10.72 16.63 19.64
CA ARG A 182 11.42 16.38 20.93
C ARG A 182 11.59 14.95 21.36
#